data_AF-A0A1J3HIF8-F1
#
_entry.id   AF-A0A1J3HIF8-F1
#
_cell.length_a   1.000
_cell.length_b   1.000
_cell.length_c   1.000
_cell.angle_alpha   90.00
_cell.angle_beta   90.00
_cell.angle_gamma   90.00
#
_symmetry.space_group_name_H-M   'P 1'
#
loop_
_entity.id
_entity.type
_entity.pdbx_description
1 polymer ?
#
loop_
_entity_poly.entity_id
_entity_poly.type
_entity_poly.pdbx_seq_one_letter_code
_entity_poly.pdbx_strand_id
1 'polypeptide(L)'
;MAQTQQSVQTFGRKKTAVAVAHCKAGNGSIKLNGSPLELVQPDILRFKAFEPVLLLGRNRIKNLDIRIRVKGGGQVSQIYAIRQALSKAIVAF
;
A
#
# COMPACT_ATOMS: atom_id res chain seq x y z
N MET A 1 16.25 -20.34 -14.62
CA MET A 1 15.07 -19.62 -15.13
C MET A 1 14.36 -19.02 -13.92
N ALA A 2 14.23 -17.69 -13.85
CA ALA A 2 13.57 -17.05 -12.70
C ALA A 2 12.08 -17.43 -12.70
N GLN A 3 11.61 -18.05 -11.62
CA GLN A 3 10.20 -18.37 -11.45
C GLN A 3 9.39 -17.06 -11.48
N THR A 4 8.41 -16.98 -12.38
CA THR A 4 7.46 -15.87 -12.48
C THR A 4 6.51 -15.91 -11.29
N GLN A 5 6.94 -15.34 -10.17
CA GLN A 5 6.05 -15.13 -9.01
C GLN A 5 4.90 -14.21 -9.43
N GLN A 6 3.67 -14.64 -9.15
CA GLN A 6 2.47 -13.84 -9.38
C GLN A 6 2.63 -12.48 -8.68
N SER A 7 2.55 -11.42 -9.48
CA SER A 7 2.68 -10.06 -8.98
C SER A 7 1.66 -9.16 -9.65
N VAL A 8 1.09 -8.25 -8.87
CA VAL A 8 0.07 -7.32 -9.32
C VAL A 8 0.56 -5.91 -9.05
N GLN A 9 0.41 -5.03 -10.03
CA GLN A 9 0.72 -3.61 -9.90
C GLN A 9 -0.56 -2.81 -9.97
N THR A 10 -0.80 -1.97 -8.98
CA THR A 10 -1.96 -1.08 -8.96
C THR A 10 -1.54 0.33 -8.62
N PHE A 11 -2.43 1.29 -8.90
CA PHE A 11 -2.19 2.69 -8.59
C PHE A 11 -3.40 3.34 -7.90
N GLY A 12 -3.09 4.27 -7.00
CA GLY A 12 -4.02 5.18 -6.36
C GLY A 12 -3.64 6.62 -6.70
N ARG A 13 -4.64 7.47 -6.92
CA ARG A 13 -4.42 8.89 -7.25
C ARG A 13 -5.36 9.76 -6.45
N LYS A 14 -4.82 10.79 -5.81
CA LYS A 14 -5.60 11.84 -5.16
C LYS A 14 -4.96 13.19 -5.43
N LYS A 15 -5.70 14.10 -6.05
CA LYS A 15 -5.15 15.36 -6.58
C LYS A 15 -3.93 15.04 -7.46
N THR A 16 -2.78 15.66 -7.19
CA THR A 16 -1.51 15.43 -7.89
C THR A 16 -0.67 14.28 -7.31
N ALA A 17 -1.08 13.68 -6.17
CA ALA A 17 -0.36 12.57 -5.56
C ALA A 17 -0.68 11.25 -6.28
N VAL A 18 0.37 10.50 -6.62
CA VAL A 18 0.28 9.18 -7.25
C VAL A 18 1.00 8.15 -6.37
N ALA A 19 0.28 7.11 -5.98
CA ALA A 19 0.81 5.97 -5.24
C ALA A 19 0.76 4.73 -6.13
N VAL A 20 1.88 4.04 -6.31
CA VAL A 20 1.97 2.78 -7.05
C VAL A 20 2.29 1.66 -6.05
N ALA A 21 1.43 0.66 -5.99
CA ALA A 21 1.59 -0.50 -5.12
C ALA A 21 1.94 -1.74 -5.95
N HIS A 22 3.04 -2.39 -5.60
CA HIS A 22 3.42 -3.70 -6.10
C HIS A 22 3.09 -4.74 -5.03
N CYS A 23 2.20 -5.67 -5.35
CA CYS A 23 1.86 -6.82 -4.51
C CYS A 23 2.49 -8.08 -5.05
N LYS A 24 3.02 -8.88 -4.13
CA LYS A 24 3.57 -10.21 -4.37
C LYS A 24 3.13 -11.15 -3.25
N ALA A 25 3.09 -12.45 -3.51
CA ALA A 25 2.98 -13.44 -2.44
C ALA A 25 4.21 -13.35 -1.53
N GLY A 26 4.01 -13.33 -0.21
CA GLY A 26 5.09 -13.15 0.77
C GLY A 26 4.63 -13.24 2.22
N ASN A 27 5.36 -12.60 3.13
CA ASN A 27 5.22 -12.78 4.58
C ASN A 27 4.42 -11.67 5.29
N GLY A 28 3.73 -10.81 4.54
CA GLY A 28 2.87 -9.76 5.10
C GLY A 28 3.58 -8.42 5.34
N SER A 29 4.70 -8.17 4.68
CA SER A 29 5.48 -6.94 4.84
C SER A 29 4.89 -5.81 4.00
N ILE A 30 4.42 -4.73 4.65
CA ILE A 30 3.96 -3.51 3.99
C ILE A 30 5.01 -2.39 4.12
N LYS A 31 5.58 -1.96 2.99
CA LYS A 31 6.61 -0.92 2.92
C LYS A 31 6.16 0.26 2.06
N LEU A 32 6.32 1.46 2.58
CA LEU A 32 6.10 2.74 1.91
C LEU A 32 7.42 3.47 1.69
N ASN A 33 7.79 3.74 0.43
CA ASN A 33 9.03 4.43 0.06
C ASN A 33 10.31 3.85 0.71
N GLY A 34 10.29 2.56 1.07
CA GLY A 34 11.41 1.88 1.75
C GLY A 34 11.29 1.81 3.27
N SER A 35 10.38 2.58 3.88
CA SER A 35 10.07 2.53 5.31
C SER A 35 8.83 1.68 5.59
N PRO A 36 8.66 1.10 6.79
CA PRO A 36 7.39 0.47 7.19
C PRO A 36 6.21 1.45 7.14
N LEU A 37 5.01 0.97 6.82
CA LEU A 37 3.79 1.80 6.79
C LEU A 37 3.48 2.46 8.15
N GLU A 38 3.99 1.87 9.22
CA GLU A 38 3.86 2.38 10.58
C GLU A 38 4.53 3.74 10.77
N LEU A 39 5.59 4.04 10.04
CA LEU A 39 6.31 5.30 10.18
C LEU A 39 5.75 6.42 9.29
N VAL A 40 4.51 6.27 8.79
CA VAL A 40 3.85 7.31 8.00
C VAL A 40 3.53 8.51 8.87
N GLN A 41 4.11 9.65 8.51
CA GLN A 41 3.80 10.96 9.07
C GLN A 41 2.77 11.69 8.20
N PRO A 42 1.82 12.46 8.78
CA PRO A 42 1.62 12.72 10.21
C PRO A 42 0.79 11.63 10.91
N ASP A 43 1.05 11.40 12.20
CA ASP A 43 0.46 10.31 13.01
C ASP A 43 -1.07 10.31 13.03
N ILE A 44 -1.70 11.49 12.98
CA ILE A 44 -3.16 11.64 12.98
C ILE A 44 -3.80 10.94 11.77
N LEU A 45 -3.13 11.00 10.62
CA LEU A 45 -3.62 10.44 9.37
C LEU A 45 -3.16 9.00 9.14
N ARG A 46 -2.29 8.46 10.00
CA ARG A 46 -1.80 7.09 9.92
C ARG A 46 -2.95 6.08 9.90
N PHE A 47 -3.98 6.29 10.73
CA PHE A 47 -5.16 5.43 10.76
C PHE A 47 -5.88 5.33 9.40
N LYS A 48 -5.85 6.39 8.58
CA LYS A 48 -6.45 6.36 7.23
C LYS A 48 -5.69 5.47 6.26
N ALA A 49 -4.38 5.32 6.43
CA ALA A 49 -3.57 4.40 5.63
C ALA A 49 -3.80 2.93 6.05
N PHE A 50 -4.02 2.68 7.35
CA PHE A 50 -4.24 1.35 7.91
C PHE A 50 -5.68 0.84 7.82
N GLU A 51 -6.66 1.72 7.58
CA GLU A 51 -8.08 1.37 7.45
C GLU A 51 -8.35 0.12 6.59
N PRO A 52 -7.81 -0.04 5.37
CA PRO A 52 -8.02 -1.26 4.58
C PRO A 52 -7.43 -2.52 5.24
N VAL A 53 -6.30 -2.39 5.94
CA VAL A 53 -5.65 -3.50 6.63
C VAL A 53 -6.48 -3.97 7.83
N LEU A 54 -7.04 -3.01 8.57
CA LEU A 54 -7.89 -3.29 9.73
C LEU A 54 -9.24 -3.88 9.32
N LEU A 55 -9.83 -3.39 8.23
CA LEU A 55 -11.17 -3.80 7.78
C LEU A 55 -11.19 -5.22 7.20
N LEU A 56 -10.17 -5.61 6.43
CA LEU A 56 -10.06 -6.96 5.84
C LEU A 56 -9.56 -8.02 6.84
N GLY A 57 -9.00 -7.58 7.97
CA GLY A 57 -8.40 -8.46 8.96
C GLY A 57 -7.02 -9.00 8.55
N ARG A 58 -6.22 -9.41 9.55
CA ARG A 58 -4.83 -9.83 9.35
C ARG A 58 -4.67 -11.09 8.49
N ASN A 59 -5.71 -11.91 8.35
CA ASN A 59 -5.62 -13.23 7.73
C ASN A 59 -5.29 -13.15 6.23
N ARG A 60 -5.87 -12.20 5.50
CA ARG A 60 -5.62 -12.04 4.05
C ARG A 60 -4.27 -11.37 3.75
N ILE A 61 -3.76 -10.58 4.69
CA ILE A 61 -2.58 -9.72 4.49
C ILE A 61 -1.29 -10.43 4.88
N LYS A 62 -1.34 -11.40 5.80
CA LYS A 62 -0.18 -12.21 6.21
C LYS A 62 0.56 -12.90 5.05
N ASN A 63 -0.14 -13.16 3.95
CA ASN A 63 0.42 -13.86 2.80
C ASN A 63 0.88 -12.90 1.67
N LEU A 64 0.81 -11.58 1.89
CA LEU A 64 1.01 -10.58 0.85
C LEU A 64 2.11 -9.59 1.24
N ASP A 65 3.14 -9.49 0.42
CA ASP A 65 4.15 -8.43 0.53
C ASP A 65 3.78 -7.28 -0.40
N ILE A 66 3.62 -6.09 0.18
CA ILE A 66 3.17 -4.89 -0.52
C ILE A 66 4.24 -3.81 -0.43
N ARG A 67 4.76 -3.40 -1.59
CA ARG A 67 5.68 -2.25 -1.70
C ARG A 67 4.99 -1.10 -2.41
N ILE A 68 4.89 0.03 -1.73
CA ILE A 68 4.24 1.23 -2.22
C ILE A 68 5.30 2.30 -2.46
N ARG A 69 5.25 2.93 -3.64
CA ARG A 69 5.99 4.15 -3.96
C ARG A 69 5.03 5.29 -4.18
N VAL A 70 5.28 6.42 -3.55
CA VAL A 70 4.42 7.60 -3.66
C VAL A 70 5.25 8.79 -4.12
N LYS A 71 4.73 9.52 -5.10
CA LYS A 71 5.32 10.77 -5.60
C LYS A 71 4.24 11.84 -5.82
N GLY A 72 4.63 13.10 -5.62
CA GLY A 72 3.80 14.28 -5.85
C GLY A 72 2.79 14.57 -4.74
N GLY A 73 2.11 15.71 -4.87
CA GLY A 73 1.12 16.20 -3.90
C GLY A 73 1.71 16.57 -2.53
N GLY A 74 0.83 16.76 -1.54
CA GLY A 74 1.18 16.97 -0.12
C GLY A 74 0.79 15.78 0.75
N GLN A 75 1.14 15.83 2.05
CA GLN A 75 0.96 14.73 3.02
C GLN A 75 -0.45 14.12 3.01
N VAL A 76 -1.49 14.96 3.09
CA VAL A 76 -2.88 14.50 3.11
C VAL A 76 -3.23 13.75 1.82
N SER A 77 -2.97 14.35 0.66
CA SER A 77 -3.26 13.72 -0.63
C SER A 77 -2.50 12.41 -0.83
N GLN A 78 -1.25 12.33 -0.37
CA GLN A 78 -0.45 11.11 -0.45
C GLN A 78 -1.09 9.98 0.36
N ILE A 79 -1.54 10.25 1.59
CA ILE A 79 -2.19 9.24 2.45
C ILE A 79 -3.46 8.66 1.81
N TYR A 80 -4.30 9.51 1.21
CA TYR A 80 -5.47 9.01 0.47
C TYR A 80 -5.10 8.22 -0.78
N ALA A 81 -4.05 8.61 -1.50
CA ALA A 81 -3.56 7.84 -2.64
C ALA A 81 -3.02 6.47 -2.20
N ILE A 82 -2.29 6.41 -1.08
CA ILE A 82 -1.77 5.17 -0.48
C ILE A 82 -2.91 4.25 -0.09
N ARG A 83 -3.91 4.77 0.63
CA ARG A 83 -5.11 4.03 1.01
C ARG A 83 -5.76 3.40 -0.21
N GLN A 84 -5.97 4.17 -1.28
CA GLN A 84 -6.60 3.68 -2.49
C GLN A 84 -5.76 2.62 -3.21
N ALA A 85 -4.44 2.82 -3.31
CA ALA A 85 -3.53 1.86 -3.92
C ALA A 85 -3.53 0.54 -3.14
N LEU A 86 -3.44 0.59 -1.81
CA LEU A 86 -3.52 -0.59 -0.94
C LEU A 86 -4.80 -1.38 -1.15
N SER A 87 -5.96 -0.71 -1.10
CA SER A 87 -7.25 -1.37 -1.28
C SER A 87 -7.36 -2.06 -2.63
N LYS A 88 -6.95 -1.39 -3.72
CA LYS A 88 -6.98 -1.99 -5.06
C LYS A 88 -6.04 -3.18 -5.16
N ALA A 89 -4.87 -3.09 -4.57
CA ALA A 89 -3.88 -4.15 -4.67
C ALA A 89 -4.31 -5.43 -3.95
N ILE A 90 -5.03 -5.31 -2.82
CA ILE A 90 -5.57 -6.47 -2.09
C ILE A 90 -6.75 -7.12 -2.84
N VAL A 91 -7.51 -6.35 -3.62
CA VAL A 91 -8.65 -6.87 -4.39
C VAL A 91 -8.21 -7.49 -5.71
N ALA A 92 -7.18 -6.92 -6.34
CA ALA A 92 -6.69 -7.36 -7.64
C ALA A 92 -5.75 -8.57 -7.57
N PHE A 93 -5.24 -8.90 -6.39
CA PHE A 93 -4.48 -10.11 -6.11
C PHE A 93 -5.41 -11.20 -5.58
#